data_AF-A0A0A2ACV7-F1
#
_entry.id   AF-A0A0A2ACV7-F1
#
_cell.length_a   1.000
_cell.length_b   1.000
_cell.length_c   1.000
_cell.angle_alpha   90.00
_cell.angle_beta   90.00
_cell.angle_gamma   90.00
#
_symmetry.space_group_name_H-M   'P 1'
#
loop_
_entity.id
_entity.type
_entity.pdbx_description
1 polymer ?
#
loop_
_entity_poly.entity_id
_entity_poly.type
_entity_poly.pdbx_seq_one_letter_code
_entity_poly.pdbx_strand_id
1 'polypeptide(L)' 'MAIKAKSKGFDLDGIYLNIEKLMTQNSERKIKELIIDIFIPDNTPIGNINFLKKASEDCPVTRNLSEEIDIKISWHHK' A
#
# COMPACT_ATOMS: atom_id res chain seq x y z
N MET A 1 4.90 -2.67 -6.06
CA MET A 1 4.78 -1.29 -6.61
C MET A 1 6.12 -0.77 -7.15
N ALA A 2 7.13 -0.47 -6.33
CA ALA A 2 8.39 0.15 -6.79
C ALA A 2 9.15 -0.61 -7.91
N ILE A 3 9.26 -1.93 -7.79
CA ILE A 3 9.92 -2.76 -8.83
C ILE A 3 9.16 -2.65 -10.17
N LYS A 4 7.82 -2.78 -10.11
CA LYS A 4 6.94 -2.63 -11.28
C LYS A 4 7.01 -1.20 -11.86
N ALA A 5 7.16 -0.19 -11.00
CA ALA A 5 7.30 1.20 -11.43
C ALA A 5 8.55 1.46 -12.27
N LYS A 6 9.69 1.03 -11.74
CA LYS A 6 10.97 1.10 -12.43
C LYS A 6 10.95 0.37 -13.78
N SER A 7 10.30 -0.79 -13.86
CA SER A 7 10.19 -1.55 -15.12
C SER A 7 9.38 -0.85 -16.22
N LYS A 8 8.52 0.12 -15.85
CA LYS A 8 7.69 0.92 -16.75
C LYS A 8 8.29 2.30 -17.04
N GLY A 9 9.45 2.62 -16.47
CA GLY A 9 10.13 3.90 -16.68
C GLY A 9 9.45 5.09 -16.02
N PHE A 10 8.65 4.88 -14.96
CA PHE A 10 8.10 5.99 -14.18
C PHE A 10 8.73 6.07 -12.79
N ASP A 11 8.91 7.30 -12.31
CA ASP A 11 9.47 7.62 -11.01
C ASP A 11 8.38 7.64 -9.91
N LEU A 12 8.77 7.30 -8.69
CA LEU A 12 7.93 7.37 -7.49
C LEU A 12 8.20 8.60 -6.64
N ASP A 13 9.00 9.55 -7.14
CA ASP A 13 9.30 10.80 -6.45
C ASP A 13 8.04 11.50 -5.92
N GLY A 14 8.09 11.85 -4.64
CA GLY A 14 6.99 12.49 -3.92
C GLY A 14 5.88 11.56 -3.43
N ILE A 15 5.86 10.27 -3.83
CA ILE A 15 4.93 9.28 -3.27
C ILE A 15 5.47 8.78 -1.93
N TYR A 16 4.64 8.80 -0.90
CA TYR A 16 4.98 8.25 0.41
C TYR A 16 3.81 7.48 1.02
N LEU A 17 4.14 6.64 2.00
CA LEU A 17 3.17 5.78 2.69
C LEU A 17 3.24 6.03 4.19
N ASN A 18 2.08 6.18 4.82
CA ASN A 18 1.93 6.04 6.26
C ASN A 18 1.34 4.67 6.55
N ILE A 19 1.92 3.96 7.52
CA ILE A 19 1.49 2.62 7.90
C ILE A 19 1.29 2.60 9.41
N GLU A 20 0.06 2.32 9.82
CA GLU A 20 -0.30 2.09 11.20
C GLU A 20 -0.67 0.61 11.39
N LYS A 21 -0.27 0.05 12.54
CA LYS A 21 -0.64 -1.32 12.92
C LYS A 21 -1.36 -1.32 14.24
N LEU A 22 -2.44 -2.10 14.32
CA LEU A 22 -3.14 -2.38 15.57
C LEU A 22 -2.84 -3.81 15.98
N MET A 23 -2.35 -3.97 17.21
CA MET A 23 -2.05 -5.28 17.79
C MET A 23 -3.29 -5.83 18.51
N THR A 24 -3.40 -7.15 18.62
CA THR A 24 -4.37 -7.81 19.50
C THR A 24 -4.18 -7.35 20.96
N GLN A 25 -5.29 -7.14 21.69
CA GLN A 25 -5.26 -6.65 23.07
C GLN A 25 -5.33 -7.75 24.14
N ASN A 26 -6.15 -8.79 23.91
CA ASN A 26 -6.47 -9.82 24.92
C ASN A 26 -6.23 -11.27 24.43
N SER A 27 -5.33 -11.45 23.46
CA SER A 27 -4.96 -12.75 22.91
C SER A 27 -3.46 -12.78 22.60
N GLU A 28 -2.95 -13.89 22.03
CA GLU A 28 -1.57 -13.96 21.54
C GLU A 28 -1.23 -12.71 20.73
N ARG A 29 -0.03 -12.15 20.97
CA ARG A 29 0.40 -10.90 20.35
C ARG A 29 0.58 -11.09 18.85
N LYS A 30 -0.39 -10.62 18.07
CA LYS A 30 -0.36 -10.60 16.61
C LYS A 30 -0.91 -9.28 16.07
N ILE A 31 -0.57 -8.97 14.83
CA ILE A 31 -1.15 -7.81 14.15
C ILE A 31 -2.60 -8.19 13.84
N LYS A 32 -3.55 -7.36 14.29
CA LYS A 32 -4.97 -7.52 13.98
C LYS A 32 -5.33 -6.75 12.71
N GLU A 33 -4.77 -5.56 12.57
CA GLU A 33 -5.12 -4.64 11.48
C GLU A 33 -3.90 -3.86 11.02
N LEU A 34 -3.82 -3.63 9.71
CA LEU A 34 -2.87 -2.75 9.05
C LEU A 34 -3.63 -1.67 8.28
N ILE A 35 -3.38 -0.42 8.62
CA ILE A 35 -3.95 0.74 7.96
C ILE A 35 -2.82 1.37 7.15
N ILE A 36 -3.01 1.48 5.83
CA ILE A 36 -2.01 1.96 4.90
C ILE A 36 -2.60 3.14 4.13
N ASP A 37 -2.04 4.32 4.36
CA ASP A 37 -2.38 5.54 3.62
C ASP A 37 -1.27 5.83 2.61
N ILE A 38 -1.64 5.83 1.33
CA ILE A 38 -0.71 6.10 0.22
C ILE A 38 -1.00 7.51 -0.29
N PHE A 39 0.00 8.39 -0.19
CA PHE A 39 -0.08 9.78 -0.64
C PHE A 39 0.63 9.93 -1.97
N ILE A 40 -0.07 10.47 -2.97
CA ILE A 40 0.41 10.65 -4.32
C ILE A 40 0.37 12.14 -4.69
N PRO A 41 1.44 12.68 -5.31
CA PRO A 41 1.44 14.04 -5.85
C PRO A 41 0.32 14.28 -6.89
N ASP A 42 -0.34 15.44 -6.82
CA ASP A 42 -1.44 15.82 -7.73
C ASP A 42 -1.04 15.83 -9.21
N ASN A 43 0.23 16.09 -9.50
CA ASN A 43 0.77 16.08 -10.87
C ASN A 43 1.06 14.67 -11.41
N THR A 44 0.79 13.61 -10.65
CA THR A 44 1.03 12.23 -11.08
C THR A 44 0.03 11.85 -12.17
N PRO A 45 0.47 11.38 -13.35
CA PRO A 45 -0.43 10.97 -14.42
C PRO A 45 -1.40 9.88 -13.98
N ILE A 46 -2.69 10.04 -14.30
CA ILE A 46 -3.76 9.10 -13.89
C ILE A 46 -3.46 7.64 -14.30
N GLY A 47 -2.80 7.44 -15.45
CA GLY A 47 -2.38 6.12 -15.91
C GLY A 47 -1.38 5.44 -14.97
N ASN A 48 -0.44 6.21 -14.41
CA ASN A 48 0.53 5.72 -13.43
C ASN A 48 -0.16 5.39 -12.10
N ILE A 49 -1.11 6.23 -11.67
CA ILE A 49 -1.90 5.98 -10.46
C ILE A 49 -2.68 4.66 -10.58
N ASN A 50 -3.39 4.46 -11.69
CA ASN A 50 -4.15 3.23 -11.93
C ASN A 50 -3.23 2.00 -11.99
N PHE A 51 -2.05 2.14 -12.59
CA PHE A 51 -1.06 1.07 -12.60
C PHE A 51 -0.55 0.74 -11.19
N LEU A 52 -0.27 1.75 -10.36
CA LEU A 52 0.18 1.56 -8.98
C LEU A 52 -0.89 0.86 -8.14
N LYS A 53 -2.16 1.25 -8.29
CA LYS A 53 -3.31 0.59 -7.65
C LYS A 53 -3.34 -0.89 -8.00
N LYS A 54 -3.33 -1.23 -9.28
CA LYS A 54 -3.30 -2.63 -9.74
C LYS A 54 -2.04 -3.39 -9.29
N ALA A 55 -0.89 -2.74 -9.30
CA ALA A 55 0.36 -3.32 -8.84
C ALA A 55 0.41 -3.57 -7.32
N SER A 56 -0.45 -2.89 -6.54
CA SER A 56 -0.59 -3.09 -5.10
C SER A 56 -1.44 -4.33 -4.77
N GLU A 57 -2.46 -4.62 -5.57
CA GLU A 57 -3.28 -5.84 -5.47
C GLU A 57 -2.44 -7.11 -5.66
N ASP A 58 -1.47 -7.05 -6.58
CA ASP A 58 -0.55 -8.16 -6.87
C ASP A 58 0.63 -8.26 -5.87
N CYS A 59 0.64 -7.50 -4.77
CA CYS A 59 1.78 -7.48 -3.86
C CYS A 59 1.96 -8.88 -3.19
N PRO A 60 3.13 -9.53 -3.33
CA PRO A 60 3.33 -10.84 -2.71
C PRO A 60 3.16 -10.81 -1.19
N VAL A 61 3.48 -9.69 -0.55
CA VAL A 61 3.36 -9.54 0.91
C VAL A 61 1.90 -9.54 1.34
N THR A 62 1.01 -8.81 0.67
CA THR A 62 -0.43 -8.80 1.02
C THR A 62 -1.07 -10.17 0.80
N ARG A 63 -0.59 -10.95 -0.17
CA ARG A 63 -1.04 -12.32 -0.42
C ARG A 63 -0.56 -13.36 0.58
N ASN A 64 0.54 -13.08 1.30
CA ASN A 64 1.13 -14.01 2.27
C ASN A 64 0.85 -13.61 3.73
N LEU A 65 0.20 -12.47 3.96
CA LEU A 65 -0.30 -12.12 5.28
C LEU A 65 -1.46 -13.04 5.65
N SER A 66 -1.56 -13.41 6.93
CA SER A 66 -2.64 -14.25 7.44
C SER A 66 -3.99 -13.64 7.06
N GLU A 67 -4.95 -14.48 6.63
CA GLU A 67 -6.33 -14.06 6.32
C GLU A 67 -7.04 -13.40 7.51
N GLU A 68 -6.50 -13.57 8.72
CA GLU A 68 -6.99 -12.93 9.95
C GLU A 68 -6.60 -11.45 10.08
N ILE A 69 -5.65 -10.95 9.28
CA ILE A 69 -5.19 -9.56 9.33
C ILE A 69 -6.09 -8.72 8.43
N ASP A 70 -6.81 -7.77 9.03
CA ASP A 70 -7.58 -6.78 8.28
C ASP A 70 -6.63 -5.73 7.67
N ILE A 71 -6.57 -5.63 6.34
CA ILE A 71 -5.69 -4.68 5.63
C ILE A 71 -6.55 -3.64 4.94
N LYS A 72 -6.39 -2.38 5.36
CA LYS A 72 -7.09 -1.23 4.77
C LYS A 72 -6.11 -0.35 4.03
N ILE A 73 -6.36 -0.14 2.74
CA ILE A 73 -5.52 0.70 1.88
C ILE A 73 -6.34 1.88 1.37
N SER A 74 -5.89 3.09 1.71
CA SER A 74 -6.48 4.34 1.25
C SER A 74 -5.50 5.11 0.37
N TRP A 75 -6.02 5.81 -0.64
CA TRP A 75 -5.22 6.59 -1.59
C TRP A 75 -5.60 8.06 -1.49
N HIS A 76 -4.61 8.91 -1.26
CA HIS A 76 -4.77 10.34 -1.04
C HIS A 76 -4.00 11.13 -2.09
N HIS A 77 -4.57 12.25 -2.51
CA HIS A 77 -3.97 13.21 -3.45
C HIS A 77 -3.46 14.42 -2.66
N LYS A 78 -2.25 14.90 -2.96
CA LYS A 78 -1.58 15.99 -2.21
C LYS A 78 -0.69 16.84 -3.11
#